data_AF-A0A7D3XGJ2-F1
#
_entry.id   AF-A0A7D3XGJ2-F1
#
_cell.length_a   1.000
_cell.length_b   1.000
_cell.length_c   1.000
_cell.angle_alpha   90.00
_cell.angle_beta   90.00
_cell.angle_gamma   90.00
#
_symmetry.space_group_name_H-M   'P 1'
#
loop_
_entity.id
_entity.type
_entity.pdbx_description
1 polymer ?
#
loop_
_entity_poly.entity_id
_entity_poly.type
_entity_poly.pdbx_seq_one_letter_code
_entity_poly.pdbx_strand_id
1 'polypeptide(L)'
;MDSPLPRVPSVAFQLPLTHEVRRVTSFTELLRLAGTRVAVGKAWGVALRTYDRRKQDPGSLTVAEVQKLAVVLAVNELDLFAVVSANARDRAAAAAP
;
A
#
# COMPACT_ATOMS: atom_id res chain seq x y z
N MET A 1 0.58 -56.52 3.13
CA MET A 1 0.89 -55.41 4.06
C MET A 1 0.77 -54.13 3.25
N ASP A 2 -0.39 -53.49 3.31
CA ASP A 2 -0.68 -52.25 2.58
C ASP A 2 -0.56 -51.09 3.56
N SER A 3 0.46 -50.25 3.39
CA SER A 3 0.56 -48.96 4.09
C SER A 3 -0.10 -47.89 3.23
N PRO A 4 -1.21 -47.26 3.65
CA PRO A 4 -1.70 -46.08 2.96
C PRO A 4 -0.78 -44.89 3.29
N LEU A 5 -0.14 -44.34 2.26
CA LEU A 5 0.68 -43.12 2.35
C LEU A 5 -0.11 -41.98 3.01
N PRO A 6 0.54 -41.17 3.87
CA PRO A 6 -0.13 -40.04 4.52
C PRO A 6 -0.61 -39.04 3.47
N ARG A 7 -1.91 -38.69 3.53
CA ARG A 7 -2.50 -37.63 2.72
C ARG A 7 -1.86 -36.30 3.14
N VAL A 8 -0.89 -35.84 2.36
CA VAL A 8 -0.36 -34.47 2.47
C VAL A 8 -1.56 -33.54 2.27
N PRO A 9 -1.87 -32.61 3.21
CA PRO A 9 -2.87 -31.60 2.96
C PRO A 9 -2.36 -30.75 1.79
N SER A 10 -2.95 -30.95 0.62
CA SER A 10 -2.76 -30.07 -0.53
C SER A 10 -3.38 -28.73 -0.14
N VAL A 11 -2.55 -27.85 0.42
CA VAL A 11 -2.91 -26.45 0.62
C VAL A 11 -3.04 -25.88 -0.78
N ALA A 12 -4.29 -25.82 -1.26
CA ALA A 12 -4.61 -25.07 -2.46
C ALA A 12 -4.18 -23.63 -2.19
N PHE A 13 -3.08 -23.20 -2.81
CA PHE A 13 -2.76 -21.78 -2.96
C PHE A 13 -3.91 -21.19 -3.77
N GLN A 14 -4.96 -20.74 -3.07
CA GLN A 14 -5.97 -19.88 -3.66
C GLN A 14 -5.27 -18.57 -3.96
N LEU A 15 -4.79 -18.43 -5.21
CA LEU A 15 -4.53 -17.13 -5.80
C LEU A 15 -5.72 -16.24 -5.44
N PRO A 16 -5.54 -15.15 -4.68
CA PRO A 16 -6.66 -14.31 -4.33
C PRO A 16 -7.26 -13.80 -5.62
N LEU A 17 -8.58 -13.98 -5.69
CA LEU A 17 -9.49 -13.51 -6.73
C LEU A 17 -8.96 -12.22 -7.33
N THR A 18 -8.93 -12.17 -8.66
CA THR A 18 -8.74 -11.01 -9.52
C THR A 18 -9.38 -9.74 -8.94
N HIS A 19 -8.73 -9.11 -7.97
CA HIS A 19 -8.83 -7.69 -7.79
C HIS A 19 -8.09 -7.16 -9.00
N GLU A 20 -8.82 -6.55 -9.93
CA GLU A 20 -8.20 -5.67 -10.90
C GLU A 20 -7.17 -4.85 -10.12
N VAL A 21 -5.90 -5.11 -10.37
CA VAL A 21 -4.82 -4.22 -9.98
C VAL A 21 -5.12 -2.98 -10.81
N ARG A 22 -6.05 -2.12 -10.33
CA ARG A 22 -6.11 -0.75 -10.77
C ARG A 22 -4.69 -0.30 -10.58
N ARG A 23 -3.96 -0.13 -11.69
CA ARG A 23 -2.62 0.42 -11.69
C ARG A 23 -2.77 1.81 -11.12
N VAL A 24 -2.70 1.93 -9.80
CA VAL A 24 -2.78 3.22 -9.17
C VAL A 24 -1.39 3.81 -9.35
N THR A 25 -1.30 4.72 -10.29
CA THR A 25 -0.03 5.28 -10.76
C THR A 25 0.50 6.36 -9.82
N SER A 26 -0.28 6.80 -8.82
CA SER A 26 0.15 7.82 -7.87
C SER A 26 -0.42 7.66 -6.45
N PHE A 27 0.39 8.04 -5.46
CA PHE A 27 0.00 8.04 -4.06
C PHE A 27 -1.21 8.97 -3.78
N THR A 28 -1.27 10.11 -4.47
CA THR A 28 -2.38 11.07 -4.33
C THR A 28 -3.70 10.48 -4.81
N GLU A 29 -3.67 9.65 -5.85
CA GLU A 29 -4.87 8.97 -6.36
C GLU A 29 -5.37 7.89 -5.41
N LEU A 30 -4.47 7.11 -4.79
CA LEU A 30 -4.82 6.17 -3.72
C LEU A 30 -5.56 6.86 -2.58
N LEU A 31 -5.02 7.98 -2.10
CA LEU A 31 -5.64 8.75 -1.01
C LEU A 31 -7.01 9.31 -1.40
N ARG A 32 -7.21 9.66 -2.68
CA ARG A 32 -8.49 10.17 -3.18
C ARG A 32 -9.56 9.07 -3.23
N LEU A 33 -9.18 7.87 -3.67
CA LEU A 33 -10.08 6.72 -3.77
C LEU A 33 -10.50 6.19 -2.39
N ALA A 34 -9.63 6.27 -1.39
CA ALA A 34 -9.93 5.82 -0.04
C ALA A 34 -10.90 6.73 0.74
N GLY A 35 -11.16 7.94 0.25
CA GLY A 35 -12.19 8.81 0.79
C GLY A 35 -11.68 10.20 1.19
N THR A 36 -12.33 10.80 2.20
CA THR A 36 -12.06 12.19 2.55
C THR A 36 -10.77 12.34 3.34
N ARG A 37 -10.08 13.47 3.15
CA ARG A 37 -8.87 13.85 3.90
C ARG A 37 -9.01 13.65 5.41
N VAL A 38 -10.17 13.99 5.97
CA VAL A 38 -10.45 13.85 7.41
C VAL A 38 -10.59 12.39 7.81
N ALA A 39 -11.32 11.58 7.03
CA ALA A 39 -11.50 10.16 7.31
C ALA A 39 -10.17 9.41 7.23
N VAL A 40 -9.39 9.63 6.17
CA VAL A 40 -8.09 8.99 5.97
C VAL A 40 -7.09 9.43 7.04
N GLY A 41 -7.02 10.74 7.36
CA GLY A 41 -6.15 11.24 8.43
C GLY A 41 -6.49 10.65 9.80
N LYS A 42 -7.79 10.55 10.12
CA LYS A 42 -8.27 9.95 11.37
C LYS A 42 -7.93 8.45 11.45
N ALA A 43 -8.20 7.69 10.39
CA ALA A 43 -7.92 6.25 10.35
C ALA A 43 -6.41 5.95 10.37
N TRP A 44 -5.61 6.79 9.71
CA TRP A 44 -4.15 6.72 9.78
C TRP A 44 -3.59 7.18 11.12
N GLY A 45 -4.38 7.88 11.94
CA GLY A 45 -3.99 8.36 13.27
C GLY A 45 -2.95 9.47 13.22
N VAL A 46 -3.04 10.35 12.22
CA VAL A 46 -2.13 11.50 12.05
C VAL A 46 -2.92 12.80 12.02
N ALA A 47 -2.30 13.88 12.50
CA ALA A 47 -2.88 15.22 12.35
C ALA A 47 -3.02 15.58 10.87
N LEU A 48 -4.02 16.38 10.52
CA LEU A 48 -4.29 16.76 9.12
C LEU A 48 -3.11 17.50 8.46
N ARG A 49 -2.36 18.29 9.24
CA ARG A 49 -1.12 18.94 8.77
C ARG A 49 -0.04 17.92 8.39
N THR A 50 0.08 16.85 9.17
CA THR A 50 1.02 15.75 8.90
C THR A 50 0.57 14.95 7.67
N TYR A 51 -0.73 14.72 7.53
CA TYR A 51 -1.30 14.13 6.31
C TYR A 51 -0.95 14.95 5.07
N ASP A 52 -1.15 16.28 5.09
CA ASP A 52 -0.85 17.12 3.92
C ASP A 52 0.62 17.10 3.56
N ARG A 53 1.50 17.17 4.57
CA ARG A 53 2.95 17.08 4.37
C ARG A 53 3.33 15.75 3.71
N ARG A 54 2.81 14.62 4.21
CA ARG A 54 3.10 13.28 3.66
C ARG A 54 2.47 13.04 2.30
N LYS A 55 1.34 13.68 2.01
CA LYS A 55 0.72 13.67 0.68
C LYS A 55 1.61 14.38 -0.34
N GLN A 56 2.24 15.48 0.05
CA GLN A 56 3.17 16.23 -0.80
C GLN A 56 4.54 15.56 -0.89
N ASP A 57 4.95 14.82 0.14
CA ASP A 57 6.21 14.10 0.19
C ASP A 57 6.03 12.64 0.67
N PRO A 58 5.49 11.77 -0.18
CA PRO A 58 5.28 10.37 0.18
C PRO A 58 6.61 9.64 0.43
N GLY A 59 7.72 10.09 -0.17
CA GLY A 59 9.04 9.50 0.06
C GLY A 59 9.53 9.63 1.50
N SER A 60 8.96 10.54 2.30
CA SER A 60 9.29 10.69 3.72
C SER A 60 8.57 9.68 4.62
N LEU A 61 7.76 8.78 4.07
CA LEU A 61 6.99 7.79 4.83
C LEU A 61 7.91 6.71 5.39
N THR A 62 7.76 6.41 6.66
CA THR A 62 8.42 5.26 7.27
C THR A 62 7.72 3.95 6.88
N VAL A 63 8.43 2.82 6.96
CA VAL A 63 7.85 1.49 6.70
C VAL A 63 6.61 1.23 7.55
N ALA A 64 6.67 1.57 8.85
CA ALA A 64 5.53 1.41 9.76
C ALA A 64 4.31 2.26 9.34
N GLU A 65 4.55 3.45 8.78
CA GLU A 65 3.48 4.31 8.28
C GLU A 65 2.86 3.78 7.00
N VAL A 66 3.67 3.20 6.11
CA VAL A 66 3.21 2.51 4.90
C VAL A 66 2.36 1.30 5.27
N GLN A 67 2.81 0.48 6.22
CA GLN A 67 2.05 -0.68 6.72
C GLN A 67 0.70 -0.28 7.29
N LYS A 68 0.68 0.72 8.18
CA LYS A 68 -0.58 1.24 8.74
C LYS A 68 -1.50 1.79 7.66
N LEU A 69 -0.93 2.49 6.68
CA LEU A 69 -1.70 3.08 5.60
C LEU A 69 -2.24 2.01 4.64
N ALA A 70 -1.51 0.93 4.37
CA ALA A 70 -1.99 -0.19 3.57
C ALA A 70 -3.27 -0.80 4.16
N VAL A 71 -3.31 -0.95 5.50
CA VAL A 71 -4.51 -1.39 6.22
C VAL A 71 -5.65 -0.37 6.09
N VAL A 72 -5.37 0.92 6.28
CA VAL A 72 -6.37 2.00 6.20
C VAL A 72 -6.98 2.11 4.79
N LEU A 73 -6.16 1.93 3.76
CA LEU A 73 -6.59 2.03 2.36
C LEU A 73 -7.11 0.68 1.81
N ALA A 74 -7.00 -0.41 2.60
CA ALA A 74 -7.30 -1.78 2.18
C ALA A 74 -6.60 -2.19 0.87
N VAL A 75 -5.31 -1.84 0.75
CA VAL A 75 -4.47 -2.16 -0.42
C VAL A 75 -3.32 -3.09 -0.03
N ASN A 76 -2.70 -3.72 -1.03
CA ASN A 76 -1.50 -4.51 -0.82
C ASN A 76 -0.33 -3.60 -0.38
N GLU A 77 0.38 -4.01 0.67
CA GLU A 77 1.53 -3.29 1.21
C GLU A 77 2.66 -3.13 0.17
N LEU A 78 2.96 -4.17 -0.61
CA LEU A 78 4.01 -4.14 -1.63
C LEU A 78 3.67 -3.15 -2.75
N ASP A 79 2.41 -3.09 -3.17
CA ASP A 79 1.96 -2.13 -4.18
C ASP A 79 2.06 -0.71 -3.65
N LEU A 80 1.65 -0.48 -2.40
CA LEU A 80 1.79 0.83 -1.76
C LEU A 80 3.25 1.24 -1.62
N PHE A 81 4.12 0.31 -1.25
CA PHE A 81 5.56 0.55 -1.14
C PHE A 81 6.19 0.87 -2.50
N ALA A 82 5.78 0.18 -3.56
CA ALA A 82 6.22 0.46 -4.92
C ALA A 82 5.81 1.87 -5.38
N VAL A 83 4.56 2.27 -5.11
CA VAL A 83 4.05 3.61 -5.45
C VAL A 83 4.79 4.71 -4.68
N VAL A 84 5.02 4.51 -3.38
CA VAL A 84 5.78 5.46 -2.54
C VAL A 84 7.23 5.59 -3.02
N SER A 85 7.87 4.46 -3.32
CA SER A 85 9.25 4.41 -3.81
C SER A 85 9.40 5.06 -5.19
N ALA A 86 8.44 4.82 -6.09
CA ALA A 86 8.41 5.47 -7.40
C ALA A 86 8.29 7.00 -7.28
N ASN A 87 7.40 7.49 -6.41
CA ASN A 87 7.26 8.93 -6.16
C ASN A 87 8.54 9.55 -5.57
N ALA A 88 9.23 8.83 -4.67
CA ALA A 88 10.50 9.30 -4.13
C ALA A 88 11.59 9.42 -5.22
N ARG A 89 11.63 8.46 -6.15
CA ARG A 89 12.56 8.48 -7.30
C ARG A 89 12.24 9.61 -8.27
N ASP A 90 10.98 9.79 -8.63
CA ASP A 90 10.55 10.87 -9.54
C ASP A 90 10.87 12.24 -8.96
N ARG A 91 10.67 12.42 -7.65
CA ARG A 91 11.03 13.67 -6.96
C ARG A 91 12.54 13.90 -6.93
N ALA A 92 13.33 12.85 -6.71
CA ALA A 92 14.79 12.95 -6.76
C ALA A 92 15.28 13.29 -8.18
N ALA A 93 14.66 12.70 -9.20
CA ALA A 93 14.94 13.00 -10.61
C ALA A 93 14.57 14.44 -10.98
N ALA A 94 13.43 14.95 -10.49
CA ALA A 94 13.00 16.34 -10.71
C ALA A 94 13.84 17.38 -9.94
N ALA A 95 14.57 16.96 -8.90
CA ALA A 95 15.48 17.81 -8.14
C ALA A 95 16.92 17.79 -8.68
N ALA A 96 17.23 16.94 -9.66
CA ALA A 96 18.51 16.93 -10.34
C ALA A 96 18.54 18.07 -11.41
N PRO A 97 19.59 18.92 -11.42
CA PRO A 97 19.70 20.07 -12.32
C PRO A 97 19.97 19.67 -13.79
#